data_AF-A0A850KVI9-F1
#
_entry.id   AF-A0A850KVI9-F1
#
_cell.length_a   1.000
_cell.length_b   1.000
_cell.length_c   1.000
_cell.angle_alpha   90.00
_cell.angle_beta   90.00
_cell.angle_gamma   90.00
#
_symmetry.space_group_name_H-M   'P 1'
#
loop_
_entity.id
_entity.type
_entity.pdbx_description
1 polymer ?
#
loop_
_entity_poly.entity_id
_entity_poly.type
_entity_poly.pdbx_seq_one_letter_code
_entity_poly.pdbx_strand_id
1 'polypeptide(L)'
;MFPKILRIVPVFCLIFSSVSAFTEDKIGALIDKTVTAYGGEALLNLQTLRIDDTYKSFRRGQSRSPNETDQVAYKTRTTIDYAKRRASAQSIGGVYVQGLYVQHSFFDGSTGYQVNHSAETAAERPNLGFSRADRGLSWRLDLALVKLLAESREIAAYKGKAPLRGKPQELISFKPEGYPEFTLYLDEETGLVSQMTRADRGSDKPYVYVFSDYQTRDGFTFASDTYVMREGIPESLTATRSVTFNANIDTAYAVPSAYGTPPNMIDDAEMSVQKLADNVYHAGKWGAFSIFLDTGDHLIASGGYTGLKERLDAVQAFIGSDKPLKYQIVTHHHEDHIGGLKEVADMGVTFIAAEDHIEAIKSAAETELSEDRFIIAGKNNTYAEGMIQVVDITSWHANHNLVTYIPGEKIVFSADHFFSFAETGAPDPAEMYAQFKNALDGFGVDADRFAAAHSGRILTREDLKHSSTGPFKGLPCPKDWDFCQK
;
A
#
# COMPACT_ATOMS: atom_id res chain seq x y z
N MET A 1 20.80 74.91 42.99
CA MET A 1 22.06 74.16 42.85
C MET A 1 21.78 72.71 43.24
N PHE A 2 21.40 71.87 42.28
CA PHE A 2 21.27 70.40 42.39
C PHE A 2 21.37 69.85 40.95
N PRO A 3 22.27 68.90 40.64
CA PRO A 3 22.53 68.51 39.25
C PRO A 3 21.57 67.43 38.76
N LYS A 4 21.27 67.49 37.46
CA LYS A 4 20.56 66.46 36.68
C LYS A 4 21.45 65.22 36.55
N ILE A 5 20.91 64.04 36.88
CA ILE A 5 21.53 62.74 36.56
C ILE A 5 20.81 62.16 35.34
N LEU A 6 21.58 61.99 34.26
CA LEU A 6 21.21 61.37 33.00
C LEU A 6 21.18 59.84 33.18
N ARG A 7 20.03 59.18 32.99
CA ARG A 7 19.95 57.71 32.91
C ARG A 7 20.29 57.28 31.48
N ILE A 8 21.44 56.62 31.33
CA ILE A 8 21.81 55.89 30.11
C ILE A 8 21.18 54.50 30.20
N VAL A 9 20.31 54.15 29.24
CA VAL A 9 19.83 52.78 29.01
C VAL A 9 20.77 52.15 27.98
N PRO A 10 21.43 51.00 28.25
CA PRO A 10 22.15 50.30 27.21
C PRO A 10 21.15 49.53 26.35
N VAL A 11 21.11 49.86 25.06
CA VAL A 11 20.45 49.07 24.03
C VAL A 11 21.27 47.80 23.82
N PHE A 12 20.72 46.65 24.22
CA PHE A 12 21.24 45.34 23.84
C PHE A 12 20.79 45.07 22.39
N CYS A 13 21.66 45.39 21.43
CA CYS A 13 21.47 45.00 20.03
C CYS A 13 22.02 43.59 19.79
N LEU A 14 21.24 42.80 19.08
CA LEU A 14 21.33 41.35 18.89
C LEU A 14 22.64 40.86 18.26
N ILE A 15 23.13 39.72 18.75
CA ILE A 15 24.00 38.78 18.03
C ILE A 15 23.11 37.60 17.60
N PHE A 16 22.37 37.73 16.50
CA PHE A 16 21.56 36.62 15.93
C PHE A 16 21.93 36.31 14.47
N SER A 17 22.84 37.07 13.85
CA SER A 17 23.18 36.96 12.43
C SER A 17 24.35 36.02 12.13
N SER A 18 25.24 35.73 13.08
CA SER A 18 26.42 34.88 12.82
C SER A 18 26.07 33.39 12.74
N VAL A 19 25.22 32.88 13.63
CA VAL A 19 24.88 31.45 13.70
C VAL A 19 24.12 30.97 12.45
N SER A 20 23.25 31.82 11.87
CA SER A 20 22.54 31.50 10.63
C SER A 20 23.51 31.35 9.45
N ALA A 21 24.44 32.30 9.29
CA ALA A 21 25.43 32.26 8.21
C ALA A 21 26.39 31.05 8.31
N PHE A 22 26.83 30.70 9.53
CA PHE A 22 27.65 29.48 9.73
C PHE A 22 26.90 28.19 9.44
N THR A 23 25.58 28.16 9.68
CA THR A 23 24.75 26.97 9.42
C THR A 23 24.45 26.83 7.94
N GLU A 24 24.15 27.93 7.23
CA GLU A 24 23.98 27.97 5.78
C GLU A 24 25.25 27.56 5.03
N ASP A 25 26.41 28.07 5.44
CA ASP A 25 27.71 27.73 4.86
C ASP A 25 28.05 26.24 5.04
N LYS A 26 27.75 25.68 6.23
CA LYS A 26 27.91 24.24 6.49
C LYS A 26 26.99 23.39 5.62
N ILE A 27 25.71 23.74 5.50
CA ILE A 27 24.74 22.99 4.68
C ILE A 27 25.19 22.98 3.22
N GLY A 28 25.56 24.15 2.68
CA GLY A 28 26.08 24.26 1.31
C GLY A 28 27.29 23.36 1.07
N ALA A 29 28.30 23.42 1.94
CA ALA A 29 29.50 22.60 1.82
C ALA A 29 29.22 21.09 1.89
N LEU A 30 28.27 20.66 2.74
CA LEU A 30 27.87 19.25 2.81
C LEU A 30 27.14 18.80 1.54
N ILE A 31 26.21 19.61 1.03
CA ILE A 31 25.50 19.32 -0.22
C ILE A 31 26.50 19.24 -1.37
N ASP A 32 27.41 20.20 -1.50
CA ASP A 32 28.40 20.24 -2.57
C ASP A 32 29.36 19.04 -2.50
N LYS A 33 29.77 18.64 -1.29
CA LYS A 33 30.56 17.41 -1.07
C LYS A 33 29.80 16.17 -1.54
N THR A 34 28.54 16.02 -1.13
CA THR A 34 27.70 14.90 -1.55
C THR A 34 27.45 14.90 -3.05
N VAL A 35 27.09 16.04 -3.65
CA VAL A 35 26.94 16.17 -5.11
C VAL A 35 28.22 15.76 -5.84
N THR A 36 29.38 16.18 -5.34
CA THR A 36 30.69 15.77 -5.89
C THR A 36 30.89 14.26 -5.82
N ALA A 37 30.55 13.62 -4.70
CA ALA A 37 30.65 12.15 -4.55
C ALA A 37 29.79 11.36 -5.54
N TYR A 38 28.70 11.98 -6.04
CA TYR A 38 27.75 11.39 -6.98
C TYR A 38 27.95 11.79 -8.46
N GLY A 39 29.01 12.53 -8.78
CA GLY A 39 29.37 12.90 -10.15
C GLY A 39 29.45 14.41 -10.42
N GLY A 40 29.23 15.25 -9.41
CA GLY A 40 29.39 16.70 -9.50
C GLY A 40 28.50 17.31 -10.58
N GLU A 41 29.11 18.08 -11.48
CA GLU A 41 28.45 18.69 -12.64
C GLU A 41 27.68 17.68 -13.50
N ALA A 42 28.16 16.43 -13.63
CA ALA A 42 27.43 15.42 -14.41
C ALA A 42 26.07 15.10 -13.80
N LEU A 43 25.98 15.04 -12.46
CA LEU A 43 24.73 14.82 -11.73
C LEU A 43 23.78 16.01 -11.88
N LEU A 44 24.29 17.24 -11.74
CA LEU A 44 23.48 18.45 -11.86
C LEU A 44 22.88 18.57 -13.27
N ASN A 45 23.64 18.17 -14.29
CA ASN A 45 23.22 18.20 -15.69
C ASN A 45 22.53 16.92 -16.18
N LEU A 46 22.27 15.94 -15.30
CA LEU A 46 21.58 14.70 -15.65
C LEU A 46 20.17 15.00 -16.20
N GLN A 47 19.93 14.65 -17.46
CA GLN A 47 18.68 14.95 -18.16
C GLN A 47 17.65 13.85 -17.93
N THR A 48 18.07 12.59 -18.07
CA THR A 48 17.17 11.44 -17.95
C THR A 48 17.79 10.30 -17.16
N LEU A 49 16.95 9.56 -16.45
CA LEU A 49 17.34 8.43 -15.61
C LEU A 49 16.37 7.28 -15.82
N ARG A 50 16.89 6.10 -16.10
CA ARG A 50 16.13 4.84 -16.12
C ARG A 50 16.70 3.87 -15.12
N ILE A 51 15.84 3.27 -14.30
CA ILE A 51 16.20 2.33 -13.24
C ILE A 51 15.39 1.06 -13.46
N ASP A 52 16.08 -0.04 -13.75
CA ASP A 52 15.50 -1.37 -13.84
C ASP A 52 15.91 -2.16 -12.59
N ASP A 53 14.94 -2.40 -11.70
CA ASP A 53 15.16 -3.15 -10.46
C ASP A 53 14.39 -4.46 -10.47
N THR A 54 15.02 -5.52 -9.99
CA THR A 54 14.31 -6.65 -9.37
C THR A 54 14.47 -6.51 -7.87
N TYR A 55 13.38 -6.46 -7.12
CA TYR A 55 13.41 -6.44 -5.66
C TYR A 55 12.45 -7.48 -5.07
N LYS A 56 12.76 -7.95 -3.87
CA LYS A 56 11.84 -8.76 -3.06
C LYS A 56 11.12 -7.87 -2.07
N SER A 57 9.81 -8.05 -1.95
CA SER A 57 8.97 -7.43 -0.93
C SER A 57 8.51 -8.48 0.07
N PHE A 58 8.56 -8.13 1.35
CA PHE A 58 8.09 -8.96 2.45
C PHE A 58 6.63 -8.62 2.75
N ARG A 59 5.73 -9.60 2.66
CA ARG A 59 4.28 -9.41 2.81
C ARG A 59 3.84 -9.46 4.28
N ARG A 60 4.46 -8.66 5.15
CA ARG A 60 4.02 -8.54 6.55
C ARG A 60 2.53 -8.16 6.58
N GLY A 61 1.74 -8.87 7.40
CA GLY A 61 0.29 -8.66 7.53
C GLY A 61 -0.54 -9.07 6.31
N GLN A 62 0.09 -9.65 5.28
CA GLN A 62 -0.52 -9.98 3.98
C GLN A 62 0.00 -11.34 3.45
N SER A 63 0.63 -12.13 4.31
CA SER A 63 1.18 -13.45 3.97
C SER A 63 0.07 -14.50 3.94
N ARG A 64 0.36 -15.69 3.41
CA ARG A 64 -0.61 -16.79 3.37
C ARG A 64 -0.92 -17.38 4.73
N SER A 65 0.03 -17.25 5.66
CA SER A 65 -0.07 -17.68 7.05
C SER A 65 0.28 -16.50 7.97
N PRO A 66 -0.40 -16.36 9.12
CA PRO A 66 -0.04 -15.34 10.11
C PRO A 66 1.30 -15.64 10.80
N ASN A 67 1.79 -16.88 10.70
CA ASN A 67 3.00 -17.35 11.37
C ASN A 67 4.27 -17.24 10.50
N GLU A 68 4.13 -16.80 9.25
CA GLU A 68 5.21 -16.70 8.28
C GLU A 68 5.21 -15.34 7.59
N THR A 69 6.33 -14.97 6.97
CA THR A 69 6.38 -13.77 6.12
C THR A 69 6.79 -14.18 4.71
N ASP A 70 5.81 -14.16 3.81
CA ASP A 70 6.01 -14.43 2.40
C ASP A 70 6.89 -13.36 1.76
N GLN A 71 7.66 -13.78 0.76
CA GLN A 71 8.42 -12.89 -0.10
C GLN A 71 7.91 -12.97 -1.52
N VAL A 72 7.75 -11.82 -2.15
CA VAL A 72 7.31 -11.71 -3.54
C VAL A 72 8.28 -10.86 -4.33
N ALA A 73 8.59 -11.28 -5.55
CA ALA A 73 9.48 -10.54 -6.43
C ALA A 73 8.69 -9.55 -7.28
N TYR A 74 9.25 -8.35 -7.44
CA TYR A 74 8.81 -7.36 -8.41
C TYR A 74 9.97 -7.04 -9.35
N LYS A 75 9.68 -7.00 -10.65
CA LYS A 75 10.52 -6.36 -11.65
C LYS A 75 9.91 -4.99 -11.94
N THR A 76 10.72 -3.95 -11.92
CA THR A 76 10.25 -2.58 -12.15
C THR A 76 11.16 -1.84 -13.10
N ARG A 77 10.58 -0.92 -13.84
CA ARG A 77 11.27 0.12 -14.58
C ARG A 77 10.74 1.48 -14.14
N THR A 78 11.63 2.29 -13.59
CA THR A 78 11.36 3.69 -13.27
C THR A 78 12.07 4.57 -14.29
N THR A 79 11.34 5.51 -14.89
CA THR A 79 11.90 6.40 -15.92
C THR A 79 11.60 7.85 -15.60
N ILE A 80 12.64 8.68 -15.49
CA ILE A 80 12.56 10.08 -15.09
C ILE A 80 13.18 10.95 -16.17
N ASP A 81 12.44 11.96 -16.61
CA ASP A 81 12.91 13.07 -17.42
C ASP A 81 12.91 14.33 -16.55
N TYR A 82 14.11 14.75 -16.12
CA TYR A 82 14.26 15.94 -15.28
C TYR A 82 14.01 17.22 -16.06
N ALA A 83 14.38 17.25 -17.35
CA ALA A 83 14.28 18.43 -18.20
C ALA A 83 12.83 18.78 -18.54
N LYS A 84 12.02 17.76 -18.89
CA LYS A 84 10.60 17.92 -19.23
C LYS A 84 9.68 17.65 -18.04
N ARG A 85 10.21 17.36 -16.85
CA ARG A 85 9.47 17.04 -15.62
C ARG A 85 8.46 15.91 -15.82
N ARG A 86 8.92 14.77 -16.37
CA ARG A 86 8.10 13.57 -16.62
C ARG A 86 8.59 12.39 -15.79
N ALA A 87 7.70 11.55 -15.30
CA ALA A 87 8.06 10.36 -14.52
C ALA A 87 7.12 9.19 -14.81
N SER A 88 7.65 7.98 -14.88
CA SER A 88 6.92 6.76 -15.22
C SER A 88 7.36 5.60 -14.32
N ALA A 89 6.38 4.86 -13.81
CA ALA A 89 6.58 3.61 -13.08
C ALA A 89 5.90 2.47 -13.83
N GLN A 90 6.70 1.49 -14.20
CA GLN A 90 6.28 0.21 -14.75
C GLN A 90 6.68 -0.86 -13.74
N SER A 91 5.73 -1.69 -13.33
CA SER A 91 5.95 -2.76 -12.37
C SER A 91 5.23 -4.01 -12.81
N ILE A 92 5.88 -5.15 -12.59
CA ILE A 92 5.35 -6.46 -12.88
C ILE A 92 5.90 -7.46 -11.85
N GLY A 93 5.01 -8.19 -11.20
CA GLY A 93 5.39 -9.11 -10.13
C GLY A 93 4.36 -9.09 -9.02
N GLY A 94 4.76 -9.40 -7.78
CA GLY A 94 3.80 -9.50 -6.68
C GLY A 94 2.88 -10.70 -6.82
N VAL A 95 1.95 -10.83 -5.88
CA VAL A 95 1.00 -11.94 -5.85
C VAL A 95 -0.41 -11.35 -5.91
N TYR A 96 -1.04 -11.52 -7.07
CA TYR A 96 -2.48 -11.59 -7.19
C TYR A 96 -2.74 -12.75 -8.16
N VAL A 97 -3.12 -13.89 -7.61
CA VAL A 97 -3.94 -14.98 -8.18
C VAL A 97 -3.74 -15.56 -9.60
N GLN A 98 -3.27 -14.81 -10.57
CA GLN A 98 -3.44 -15.15 -11.98
C GLN A 98 -2.55 -14.44 -12.97
N GLY A 99 -1.69 -13.60 -12.47
CA GLY A 99 -0.86 -12.83 -13.34
C GLY A 99 -0.01 -11.95 -12.48
N LEU A 100 1.15 -11.67 -13.03
CA LEU A 100 1.98 -10.63 -12.49
C LEU A 100 1.11 -9.38 -12.30
N TYR A 101 1.19 -8.74 -11.15
CA TYR A 101 0.56 -7.45 -10.91
C TYR A 101 1.23 -6.44 -11.83
N VAL A 102 0.59 -6.17 -12.98
CA VAL A 102 1.07 -5.19 -13.95
C VAL A 102 0.55 -3.83 -13.53
N GLN A 103 1.45 -2.94 -13.16
CA GLN A 103 1.11 -1.55 -12.89
C GLN A 103 1.90 -0.65 -13.82
N HIS A 104 1.19 0.27 -14.45
CA HIS A 104 1.80 1.29 -15.27
C HIS A 104 1.10 2.61 -15.00
N SER A 105 1.85 3.57 -14.48
CA SER A 105 1.40 4.94 -14.30
C SER A 105 2.51 5.89 -14.69
N PHE A 106 2.17 7.00 -15.30
CA PHE A 106 3.15 8.02 -15.65
C PHE A 106 2.55 9.42 -15.65
N PHE A 107 3.40 10.42 -15.57
CA PHE A 107 3.09 11.83 -15.77
C PHE A 107 3.91 12.33 -16.95
N ASP A 108 3.25 12.83 -17.99
CA ASP A 108 3.88 13.22 -19.25
C ASP A 108 4.45 14.65 -19.27
N GLY A 109 4.39 15.35 -18.14
CA GLY A 109 4.75 16.76 -18.00
C GLY A 109 3.53 17.68 -17.90
N SER A 110 2.35 17.18 -18.25
CA SER A 110 1.08 17.89 -18.21
C SER A 110 -0.04 17.09 -17.52
N THR A 111 -0.19 15.83 -17.88
CA THR A 111 -1.28 14.96 -17.45
C THR A 111 -0.71 13.65 -16.90
N GLY A 112 -1.30 13.20 -15.80
CA GLY A 112 -1.04 11.89 -15.23
C GLY A 112 -1.90 10.82 -15.89
N TYR A 113 -1.41 9.60 -16.02
CA TYR A 113 -2.13 8.47 -16.61
C TYR A 113 -1.98 7.22 -15.75
N GLN A 114 -3.03 6.41 -15.76
CA GLN A 114 -3.00 5.02 -15.32
C GLN A 114 -3.32 4.14 -16.52
N VAL A 115 -2.49 3.13 -16.72
CA VAL A 115 -2.61 2.17 -17.82
C VAL A 115 -2.84 0.78 -17.24
N ASN A 116 -3.84 0.09 -17.76
CA ASN A 116 -4.13 -1.31 -17.47
C ASN A 116 -3.86 -2.14 -18.72
N HIS A 117 -2.74 -2.85 -18.71
CA HIS A 117 -2.32 -3.66 -19.86
C HIS A 117 -3.17 -4.91 -20.07
N SER A 118 -3.77 -5.46 -19.01
CA SER A 118 -4.60 -6.66 -19.07
C SER A 118 -5.95 -6.36 -19.71
N ALA A 119 -6.55 -5.23 -19.32
CA ALA A 119 -7.83 -4.76 -19.85
C ALA A 119 -7.66 -3.94 -21.15
N GLU A 120 -6.43 -3.68 -21.58
CA GLU A 120 -6.12 -2.79 -22.71
C GLU A 120 -6.82 -1.43 -22.60
N THR A 121 -6.74 -0.81 -21.41
CA THR A 121 -7.38 0.48 -21.13
C THR A 121 -6.42 1.47 -20.50
N ALA A 122 -6.71 2.75 -20.66
CA ALA A 122 -5.99 3.84 -20.02
C ALA A 122 -6.95 4.96 -19.62
N ALA A 123 -6.64 5.63 -18.51
CA ALA A 123 -7.37 6.80 -18.05
C ALA A 123 -6.42 7.87 -17.53
N GLU A 124 -6.83 9.11 -17.68
CA GLU A 124 -6.19 10.25 -17.04
C GLU A 124 -6.33 10.13 -15.51
N ARG A 125 -5.30 10.61 -14.81
CA ARG A 125 -5.24 10.78 -13.37
C ARG A 125 -4.80 12.19 -13.05
N PRO A 126 -5.73 13.16 -12.98
CA PRO A 126 -5.42 14.58 -12.79
C PRO A 126 -4.56 14.87 -11.55
N ASN A 127 -4.66 14.03 -10.51
CA ASN A 127 -3.92 14.19 -9.25
C ASN A 127 -2.55 13.48 -9.23
N LEU A 128 -2.12 12.89 -10.35
CA LEU A 128 -0.83 12.23 -10.50
C LEU A 128 0.18 13.17 -11.16
N GLY A 129 1.00 13.83 -10.35
CA GLY A 129 2.09 14.68 -10.84
C GLY A 129 3.47 14.00 -10.82
N PHE A 130 4.49 14.74 -11.25
CA PHE A 130 5.88 14.28 -11.33
C PHE A 130 6.39 13.59 -10.05
N SER A 131 6.13 14.17 -8.88
CA SER A 131 6.63 13.66 -7.59
C SER A 131 6.01 12.34 -7.13
N ARG A 132 4.92 11.91 -7.78
CA ARG A 132 4.13 10.72 -7.40
C ARG A 132 4.07 9.66 -8.49
N ALA A 133 4.36 10.03 -9.74
CA ALA A 133 4.20 9.15 -10.90
C ALA A 133 5.10 7.91 -10.85
N ASP A 134 6.28 8.02 -10.24
CA ASP A 134 7.20 6.89 -10.03
C ASP A 134 6.87 6.04 -8.78
N ARG A 135 5.87 6.44 -8.01
CA ARG A 135 5.39 5.78 -6.77
C ARG A 135 6.48 5.61 -5.71
N GLY A 136 7.49 6.49 -5.70
CA GLY A 136 8.61 6.44 -4.77
C GLY A 136 9.57 5.27 -5.02
N LEU A 137 9.53 4.67 -6.23
CA LEU A 137 10.51 3.67 -6.63
C LEU A 137 11.91 4.29 -6.73
N SER A 138 12.04 5.54 -7.21
CA SER A 138 13.35 6.21 -7.32
C SER A 138 14.00 6.50 -5.97
N TRP A 139 13.25 6.52 -4.87
CA TRP A 139 13.81 6.74 -3.51
C TRP A 139 14.68 5.57 -3.05
N ARG A 140 14.62 4.42 -3.74
CA ARG A 140 15.54 3.28 -3.52
C ARG A 140 16.88 3.48 -4.23
N LEU A 141 17.09 4.59 -4.94
CA LEU A 141 18.37 4.95 -5.54
C LEU A 141 18.85 6.27 -4.91
N ASP A 142 19.92 6.16 -4.13
CA ASP A 142 20.62 7.28 -3.49
C ASP A 142 20.96 8.43 -4.46
N LEU A 143 21.41 8.13 -5.69
CA LEU A 143 21.69 9.15 -6.71
C LEU A 143 20.47 10.03 -7.02
N ALA A 144 19.26 9.44 -7.09
CA ALA A 144 18.04 10.19 -7.34
C ALA A 144 17.70 11.11 -6.15
N LEU A 145 17.97 10.66 -4.92
CA LEU A 145 17.81 11.47 -3.71
C LEU A 145 18.81 12.64 -3.66
N VAL A 146 20.07 12.41 -4.04
CA VAL A 146 21.10 13.47 -4.07
C VAL A 146 20.79 14.52 -5.13
N LYS A 147 20.32 14.11 -6.32
CA LYS A 147 19.84 15.07 -7.33
C LYS A 147 18.67 15.88 -6.81
N LEU A 148 17.70 15.26 -6.14
CA LEU A 148 16.56 15.95 -5.55
C LEU A 148 16.99 16.91 -4.42
N LEU A 149 17.96 16.53 -3.58
CA LEU A 149 18.55 17.40 -2.56
C LEU A 149 19.23 18.62 -3.20
N ALA A 150 20.00 18.42 -4.28
CA ALA A 150 20.66 19.53 -4.99
C ALA A 150 19.64 20.52 -5.58
N GLU A 151 18.55 20.03 -6.18
CA GLU A 151 17.44 20.85 -6.67
C GLU A 151 16.66 21.55 -5.54
N SER A 152 16.76 21.03 -4.31
CA SER A 152 16.03 21.51 -3.13
C SER A 152 16.96 22.13 -2.07
N ARG A 153 18.16 22.58 -2.47
CA ARG A 153 19.21 23.02 -1.54
C ARG A 153 18.75 24.12 -0.58
N GLU A 154 17.90 25.03 -1.06
CA GLU A 154 17.41 26.20 -0.31
C GLU A 154 16.49 25.84 0.86
N ILE A 155 15.91 24.63 0.86
CA ILE A 155 15.01 24.15 1.91
C ILE A 155 15.64 23.03 2.75
N ALA A 156 16.95 22.81 2.58
CA ALA A 156 17.69 21.82 3.36
C ALA A 156 18.01 22.33 4.76
N ALA A 157 17.97 21.45 5.75
CA ALA A 157 18.25 21.75 7.14
C ALA A 157 19.25 20.73 7.72
N TYR A 158 20.30 21.23 8.35
CA TYR A 158 21.25 20.40 9.08
C TYR A 158 20.62 19.88 10.39
N LYS A 159 20.75 18.57 10.65
CA LYS A 159 20.15 17.89 11.82
C LYS A 159 21.17 17.39 12.84
N GLY A 160 22.45 17.65 12.62
CA GLY A 160 23.51 17.21 13.52
C GLY A 160 24.32 16.03 12.97
N LYS A 161 25.05 15.37 13.86
CA LYS A 161 25.82 14.16 13.56
C LYS A 161 25.20 12.95 14.25
N ALA A 162 25.31 11.78 13.62
CA ALA A 162 24.98 10.51 14.26
C ALA A 162 25.96 9.41 13.82
N PRO A 163 26.29 8.45 14.69
CA PRO A 163 27.00 7.25 14.26
C PRO A 163 26.04 6.33 13.50
N LEU A 164 26.51 5.76 12.38
CA LEU A 164 25.82 4.69 11.66
C LEU A 164 26.84 3.62 11.28
N ARG A 165 26.62 2.37 11.71
CA ARG A 165 27.51 1.24 11.42
C ARG A 165 29.00 1.53 11.75
N GLY A 166 29.23 2.24 12.86
CA GLY A 166 30.57 2.59 13.34
C GLY A 166 31.22 3.79 12.63
N LYS A 167 30.54 4.44 11.67
CA LYS A 167 31.04 5.62 10.96
C LYS A 167 30.25 6.88 11.32
N PRO A 168 30.91 8.04 11.51
CA PRO A 168 30.20 9.30 11.72
C PRO A 168 29.47 9.73 10.44
N GLN A 169 28.23 10.17 10.62
CA GLN A 169 27.39 10.70 9.54
C GLN A 169 26.99 12.14 9.85
N GLU A 170 26.91 12.98 8.82
CA GLU A 170 26.30 14.30 8.84
C GLU A 170 24.86 14.17 8.34
N LEU A 171 23.88 14.72 9.08
CA LEU A 171 22.46 14.54 8.76
C LEU A 171 21.89 15.81 8.13
N ILE A 172 21.22 15.66 7.00
CA ILE A 172 20.48 16.74 6.31
C ILE A 172 19.04 16.29 6.09
N SER A 173 18.06 17.12 6.47
CA SER A 173 16.67 16.95 6.07
C SER A 173 16.24 17.96 5.03
N PHE A 174 15.24 17.60 4.22
CA PHE A 174 14.63 18.49 3.24
C PHE A 174 13.24 17.96 2.85
N LYS A 175 12.31 18.86 2.50
CA LYS A 175 10.92 18.52 2.15
C LYS A 175 10.50 19.20 0.85
N PRO A 176 10.85 18.64 -0.31
CA PRO A 176 10.45 19.19 -1.61
C PRO A 176 8.93 19.18 -1.79
N GLU A 177 8.43 20.09 -2.62
CA GLU A 177 7.00 20.16 -2.92
C GLU A 177 6.50 18.83 -3.53
N GLY A 178 5.42 18.29 -2.97
CA GLY A 178 4.83 17.04 -3.43
C GLY A 178 5.54 15.77 -2.96
N TYR A 179 6.61 15.88 -2.16
CA TYR A 179 7.35 14.76 -1.56
C TYR A 179 7.17 14.71 -0.02
N PRO A 180 7.43 13.57 0.64
CA PRO A 180 7.60 13.54 2.10
C PRO A 180 8.88 14.29 2.51
N GLU A 181 9.03 14.58 3.81
CA GLU A 181 10.34 14.99 4.32
C GLU A 181 11.28 13.78 4.32
N PHE A 182 12.49 13.98 3.80
CA PHE A 182 13.58 13.02 3.85
C PHE A 182 14.63 13.49 4.83
N THR A 183 15.29 12.56 5.52
CA THR A 183 16.56 12.82 6.23
C THR A 183 17.62 11.88 5.70
N LEU A 184 18.69 12.44 5.12
CA LEU A 184 19.84 11.68 4.60
C LEU A 184 20.96 11.64 5.62
N TYR A 185 21.61 10.48 5.70
CA TYR A 185 22.80 10.23 6.51
C TYR A 185 23.98 10.21 5.54
N LEU A 186 24.77 11.29 5.57
CA LEU A 186 25.90 11.50 4.69
C LEU A 186 27.17 11.03 5.41
N ASP A 187 27.87 10.06 4.84
CA ASP A 187 29.11 9.57 5.41
C ASP A 187 30.14 10.70 5.47
N GLU A 188 30.67 11.01 6.67
CA GLU A 188 31.48 12.20 6.89
C GLU A 188 32.78 12.18 6.06
N GLU A 189 33.32 11.01 5.76
CA GLU A 189 34.54 10.87 4.96
C GLU A 189 34.24 10.98 3.46
N THR A 190 33.31 10.17 2.96
CA THR A 190 33.08 9.98 1.51
C THR A 190 32.03 10.92 0.93
N GLY A 191 31.11 11.45 1.73
CA GLY A 191 29.95 12.21 1.26
C GLY A 191 28.83 11.36 0.68
N LEU A 192 28.96 10.02 0.67
CA LEU A 192 27.95 9.09 0.18
C LEU A 192 26.74 8.99 1.13
N VAL A 193 25.55 8.76 0.58
CA VAL A 193 24.32 8.61 1.38
C VAL A 193 24.22 7.17 1.90
N SER A 194 24.58 6.94 3.15
CA SER A 194 24.52 5.59 3.76
C SER A 194 23.09 5.15 4.10
N GLN A 195 22.21 6.09 4.41
CA GLN A 195 20.83 5.83 4.82
C GLN A 195 19.93 7.03 4.50
N MET A 196 18.66 6.76 4.22
CA MET A 196 17.59 7.75 4.20
C MET A 196 16.45 7.31 5.13
N THR A 197 15.89 8.26 5.87
CA THR A 197 14.64 8.05 6.62
C THR A 197 13.53 8.98 6.16
N ARG A 198 12.29 8.51 6.28
CA ARG A 198 11.08 9.32 6.05
C ARG A 198 9.97 8.86 6.99
N ALA A 199 9.04 9.76 7.29
CA ALA A 199 7.87 9.42 8.09
C ALA A 199 7.04 8.28 7.46
N ASP A 200 6.47 7.45 8.33
CA ASP A 200 5.38 6.55 8.00
C ASP A 200 4.06 7.22 8.41
N ARG A 201 3.02 7.16 7.58
CA ARG A 201 1.73 7.79 7.91
C ARG A 201 0.96 6.99 8.96
N GLY A 202 1.28 5.71 9.12
CA GLY A 202 0.62 4.81 10.07
C GLY A 202 1.48 4.38 11.26
N SER A 203 2.65 4.99 11.46
CA SER A 203 3.55 4.63 12.56
C SER A 203 4.41 5.82 13.01
N ASP A 204 4.70 5.90 14.30
CA ASP A 204 5.66 6.86 14.86
C ASP A 204 7.11 6.53 14.46
N LYS A 205 7.37 5.30 13.99
CA LYS A 205 8.69 4.89 13.50
C LYS A 205 8.81 5.17 12.00
N PRO A 206 9.95 5.70 11.54
CA PRO A 206 10.14 6.01 10.13
C PRO A 206 10.37 4.75 9.29
N TYR A 207 10.16 4.88 7.98
CA TYR A 207 10.82 4.00 7.02
C TYR A 207 12.32 4.28 7.02
N VAL A 208 13.12 3.24 6.86
CA VAL A 208 14.58 3.32 6.80
C VAL A 208 15.05 2.64 5.52
N TYR A 209 15.70 3.40 4.65
CA TYR A 209 16.32 2.95 3.42
C TYR A 209 17.83 2.93 3.65
N VAL A 210 18.47 1.80 3.41
CA VAL A 210 19.91 1.65 3.65
C VAL A 210 20.60 1.28 2.35
N PHE A 211 21.67 2.00 2.05
CA PHE A 211 22.38 1.94 0.78
C PHE A 211 23.77 1.32 0.97
N SER A 212 24.12 0.39 0.09
CA SER A 212 25.41 -0.33 0.11
C SER A 212 25.88 -0.66 -1.31
N ASP A 213 27.11 -1.19 -1.39
CA ASP A 213 27.72 -1.68 -2.63
C ASP A 213 27.69 -0.62 -3.74
N TYR A 214 28.27 0.53 -3.43
CA TYR A 214 28.35 1.67 -4.35
C TYR A 214 29.16 1.32 -5.59
N GLN A 215 28.65 1.71 -6.74
CA GLN A 215 29.28 1.55 -8.04
C GLN A 215 29.40 2.90 -8.72
N THR A 216 30.47 3.09 -9.48
CA THR A 216 30.63 4.25 -10.35
C THR A 216 30.61 3.80 -11.81
N ARG A 217 29.73 4.40 -12.61
CA ARG A 217 29.62 4.14 -14.05
C ARG A 217 29.21 5.41 -14.78
N ASP A 218 29.81 5.67 -15.95
CA ASP A 218 29.52 6.84 -16.79
C ASP A 218 29.67 8.18 -16.05
N GLY A 219 30.53 8.25 -15.03
CA GLY A 219 30.74 9.44 -14.20
C GLY A 219 29.76 9.61 -13.04
N PHE A 220 28.84 8.66 -12.84
CA PHE A 220 27.84 8.68 -11.77
C PHE A 220 28.12 7.60 -10.73
N THR A 221 28.05 7.96 -9.45
CA THR A 221 28.11 6.99 -8.34
C THR A 221 26.71 6.69 -7.83
N PHE A 222 26.39 5.43 -7.52
CA PHE A 222 25.11 5.04 -6.95
C PHE A 222 25.22 3.71 -6.21
N ALA A 223 24.32 3.46 -5.26
CA ALA A 223 24.22 2.20 -4.54
C ALA A 223 23.57 1.12 -5.41
N SER A 224 24.26 -0.02 -5.57
CA SER A 224 23.71 -1.19 -6.26
C SER A 224 22.86 -2.08 -5.36
N ASP A 225 23.05 -1.98 -4.04
CA ASP A 225 22.24 -2.64 -3.02
C ASP A 225 21.43 -1.62 -2.21
N THR A 226 20.17 -1.95 -1.97
CA THR A 226 19.28 -1.15 -1.13
C THR A 226 18.25 -2.07 -0.48
N TYR A 227 18.14 -1.98 0.84
CA TYR A 227 17.03 -2.56 1.57
C TYR A 227 16.25 -1.50 2.33
N VAL A 228 14.96 -1.78 2.54
CA VAL A 228 14.00 -0.91 3.20
C VAL A 228 13.45 -1.65 4.42
N MET A 229 13.37 -0.95 5.53
CA MET A 229 12.73 -1.42 6.76
C MET A 229 11.57 -0.50 7.13
N ARG A 230 10.52 -1.09 7.70
CA ARG A 230 9.41 -0.41 8.34
C ARG A 230 9.34 -0.89 9.79
N GLU A 231 9.41 0.02 10.75
CA GLU A 231 9.41 -0.31 12.20
C GLU A 231 10.56 -1.22 12.68
N GLY A 232 11.65 -1.29 11.91
CA GLY A 232 12.79 -2.19 12.16
C GLY A 232 12.63 -3.59 11.55
N ILE A 233 11.54 -3.85 10.81
CA ILE A 233 11.26 -5.11 10.12
C ILE A 233 11.57 -4.92 8.62
N PRO A 234 12.24 -5.87 7.95
CA PRO A 234 12.46 -5.82 6.51
C PRO A 234 11.15 -5.72 5.72
N GLU A 235 11.10 -4.79 4.78
CA GLU A 235 9.94 -4.56 3.90
C GLU A 235 10.29 -4.84 2.44
N SER A 236 11.47 -4.43 1.99
CA SER A 236 11.98 -4.82 0.68
C SER A 236 13.51 -4.86 0.62
N LEU A 237 14.06 -5.62 -0.33
CA LEU A 237 15.48 -5.62 -0.65
C LEU A 237 15.69 -5.73 -2.16
N THR A 238 16.67 -5.01 -2.67
CA THR A 238 17.07 -5.06 -4.08
C THR A 238 17.79 -6.38 -4.35
N ALA A 239 17.34 -7.13 -5.34
CA ALA A 239 17.99 -8.35 -5.79
C ALA A 239 18.95 -8.08 -6.96
N THR A 240 18.52 -7.25 -7.92
CA THR A 240 19.34 -6.80 -9.04
C THR A 240 18.96 -5.39 -9.43
N ARG A 241 19.93 -4.58 -9.84
CA ARG A 241 19.73 -3.21 -10.32
C ARG A 241 20.51 -2.94 -11.60
N SER A 242 19.86 -2.28 -12.56
CA SER A 242 20.52 -1.69 -13.72
C SER A 242 20.05 -0.25 -13.89
N VAL A 243 21.00 0.68 -13.88
CA VAL A 243 20.72 2.11 -14.12
C VAL A 243 21.07 2.46 -15.57
N THR A 244 20.44 3.45 -16.19
CA THR A 244 20.87 4.04 -17.46
C THR A 244 20.71 5.54 -17.38
N PHE A 245 21.76 6.28 -17.74
CA PHE A 245 21.79 7.75 -17.69
C PHE A 245 21.62 8.31 -19.10
N ASN A 246 20.88 9.41 -19.22
CA ASN A 246 20.69 10.16 -20.47
C ASN A 246 20.20 9.28 -21.64
N ALA A 247 19.36 8.28 -21.36
CA ALA A 247 18.74 7.42 -22.35
C ALA A 247 17.60 8.12 -23.10
N ASN A 248 17.28 7.63 -24.31
CA ASN A 248 16.02 7.94 -24.97
C ASN A 248 14.89 7.22 -24.24
N ILE A 249 13.92 7.98 -23.74
CA ILE A 249 12.87 7.54 -22.82
C ILE A 249 11.46 7.96 -23.23
N ASP A 250 11.29 8.55 -24.42
CA ASP A 250 9.99 9.14 -24.80
C ASP A 250 8.84 8.11 -24.83
N THR A 251 9.13 6.84 -25.11
CA THR A 251 8.12 5.77 -25.11
C THR A 251 7.57 5.43 -23.72
N ALA A 252 8.24 5.83 -22.63
CA ALA A 252 7.78 5.57 -21.26
C ALA A 252 6.58 6.43 -20.83
N TYR A 253 6.20 7.41 -21.65
CA TYR A 253 5.15 8.39 -21.38
C TYR A 253 4.02 8.37 -22.42
N ALA A 254 3.90 7.28 -23.18
CA ALA A 254 2.91 7.15 -24.23
C ALA A 254 1.76 6.23 -23.77
N VAL A 255 0.53 6.67 -24.00
CA VAL A 255 -0.64 5.77 -23.96
C VAL A 255 -0.62 4.92 -25.23
N PRO A 256 -0.69 3.58 -25.15
CA PRO A 256 -0.82 2.75 -26.33
C PRO A 256 -2.07 3.12 -27.13
N SER A 257 -1.93 3.38 -28.42
CA SER A 257 -3.03 3.86 -29.27
C SER A 257 -4.19 2.87 -29.44
N ALA A 258 -3.96 1.59 -29.18
CA ALA A 258 -4.98 0.56 -29.20
C ALA A 258 -5.84 0.52 -27.92
N TYR A 259 -5.47 1.27 -26.86
CA TYR A 259 -6.13 1.13 -25.56
C TYR A 259 -7.40 1.98 -25.49
N GLY A 260 -8.45 1.38 -24.93
CA GLY A 260 -9.74 2.03 -24.71
C GLY A 260 -9.83 2.76 -23.37
N THR A 261 -11.03 3.19 -23.04
CA THR A 261 -11.37 3.78 -21.74
C THR A 261 -11.72 2.67 -20.75
N PRO A 262 -11.22 2.69 -19.50
CA PRO A 262 -11.63 1.72 -18.48
C PRO A 262 -13.13 1.86 -18.15
N PRO A 263 -13.76 0.81 -17.59
CA PRO A 263 -15.13 0.92 -17.11
C PRO A 263 -15.22 1.96 -15.99
N ASN A 264 -16.41 2.54 -15.83
CA ASN A 264 -16.71 3.35 -14.65
C ASN A 264 -16.57 2.49 -13.38
N MET A 265 -16.02 3.10 -12.34
CA MET A 265 -15.88 2.49 -11.03
C MET A 265 -17.03 2.92 -10.14
N ILE A 266 -17.44 2.04 -9.23
CA ILE A 266 -18.41 2.38 -8.19
C ILE A 266 -17.90 3.54 -7.33
N ASP A 267 -18.80 4.44 -6.96
CA ASP A 267 -18.54 5.46 -5.94
C ASP A 267 -19.09 4.95 -4.60
N ASP A 268 -18.19 4.64 -3.68
CA ASP A 268 -18.50 4.19 -2.33
C ASP A 268 -17.91 5.11 -1.26
N ALA A 269 -17.73 6.40 -1.57
CA ALA A 269 -17.16 7.37 -0.64
C ALA A 269 -17.98 7.56 0.66
N GLU A 270 -19.29 7.34 0.59
CA GLU A 270 -20.23 7.51 1.70
C GLU A 270 -20.67 6.18 2.29
N MET A 271 -20.99 6.17 3.59
CA MET A 271 -21.51 4.97 4.27
C MET A 271 -22.83 4.54 3.62
N SER A 272 -22.84 3.32 3.08
CA SER A 272 -24.01 2.70 2.49
C SER A 272 -24.48 1.51 3.34
N VAL A 273 -25.79 1.28 3.38
CA VAL A 273 -26.42 0.07 3.95
C VAL A 273 -27.37 -0.50 2.90
N GLN A 274 -27.06 -1.68 2.40
CA GLN A 274 -27.85 -2.41 1.41
C GLN A 274 -28.59 -3.56 2.07
N LYS A 275 -29.92 -3.53 2.05
CA LYS A 275 -30.76 -4.66 2.46
C LYS A 275 -30.77 -5.71 1.36
N LEU A 276 -30.07 -6.82 1.58
CA LEU A 276 -29.97 -7.94 0.63
C LEU A 276 -31.11 -8.95 0.81
N ALA A 277 -31.62 -9.08 2.03
CA ALA A 277 -32.80 -9.88 2.36
C ALA A 277 -33.46 -9.28 3.61
N ASP A 278 -34.57 -9.86 4.09
CA ASP A 278 -35.29 -9.33 5.25
C ASP A 278 -34.45 -9.19 6.51
N ASN A 279 -33.44 -10.04 6.66
CA ASN A 279 -32.54 -10.07 7.78
C ASN A 279 -31.05 -10.00 7.40
N VAL A 280 -30.72 -9.63 6.16
CA VAL A 280 -29.33 -9.59 5.68
C VAL A 280 -28.99 -8.21 5.14
N TYR A 281 -27.92 -7.62 5.68
CA TYR A 281 -27.47 -6.27 5.37
C TYR A 281 -26.00 -6.26 5.00
N HIS A 282 -25.64 -5.52 3.95
CA HIS A 282 -24.25 -5.30 3.56
C HIS A 282 -23.96 -3.81 3.65
N ALA A 283 -22.97 -3.43 4.45
CA ALA A 283 -22.72 -2.04 4.78
C ALA A 283 -21.25 -1.69 4.71
N GLY A 284 -20.94 -0.47 4.29
CA GLY A 284 -19.56 0.01 4.15
C GLY A 284 -19.39 1.24 3.28
N LYS A 285 -18.14 1.68 3.20
CA LYS A 285 -17.63 2.80 2.39
C LYS A 285 -16.14 2.61 2.11
N TRP A 286 -15.60 3.27 1.09
CA TRP A 286 -14.17 3.26 0.72
C TRP A 286 -13.58 1.85 0.59
N GLY A 287 -14.34 0.90 0.03
CA GLY A 287 -13.94 -0.49 -0.07
C GLY A 287 -13.82 -1.23 1.27
N ALA A 288 -14.42 -0.74 2.35
CA ALA A 288 -14.42 -1.38 3.67
C ALA A 288 -15.85 -1.79 4.06
N PHE A 289 -16.24 -3.01 3.68
CA PHE A 289 -17.58 -3.54 3.87
C PHE A 289 -17.64 -4.73 4.84
N SER A 290 -18.81 -4.91 5.44
CA SER A 290 -19.14 -6.06 6.28
C SER A 290 -20.57 -6.51 5.98
N ILE A 291 -20.85 -7.80 6.15
CA ILE A 291 -22.21 -8.33 6.10
C ILE A 291 -22.73 -8.57 7.51
N PHE A 292 -24.02 -8.31 7.73
CA PHE A 292 -24.71 -8.45 9.00
C PHE A 292 -25.96 -9.31 8.79
N LEU A 293 -26.14 -10.31 9.64
CA LEU A 293 -27.35 -11.12 9.73
C LEU A 293 -28.08 -10.77 11.03
N ASP A 294 -29.38 -10.51 10.93
CA ASP A 294 -30.30 -10.37 12.05
C ASP A 294 -30.97 -11.72 12.36
N THR A 295 -30.70 -12.26 13.56
CA THR A 295 -31.29 -13.53 14.03
C THR A 295 -32.62 -13.34 14.75
N GLY A 296 -33.08 -12.08 14.90
CA GLY A 296 -34.24 -11.68 15.68
C GLY A 296 -33.84 -11.01 17.00
N ASP A 297 -33.02 -11.69 17.81
CA ASP A 297 -32.58 -11.23 19.14
C ASP A 297 -31.20 -10.56 19.14
N HIS A 298 -30.33 -10.91 18.19
CA HIS A 298 -28.98 -10.37 18.07
C HIS A 298 -28.52 -10.26 16.60
N LEU A 299 -27.37 -9.63 16.39
CA LEU A 299 -26.69 -9.56 15.10
C LEU A 299 -25.47 -10.49 15.07
N ILE A 300 -25.20 -11.02 13.88
CA ILE A 300 -23.95 -11.71 13.52
C ILE A 300 -23.30 -10.93 12.38
N ALA A 301 -22.02 -10.61 12.48
CA ALA A 301 -21.28 -9.92 11.43
C ALA A 301 -20.18 -10.79 10.82
N SER A 302 -19.79 -10.51 9.57
CA SER A 302 -18.62 -11.08 8.91
C SER A 302 -17.84 -10.00 8.16
N GLY A 303 -16.49 -10.10 8.20
CA GLY A 303 -15.54 -9.07 7.78
C GLY A 303 -14.98 -8.27 8.97
N GLY A 304 -13.85 -7.58 8.82
CA GLY A 304 -13.18 -6.98 9.98
C GLY A 304 -12.32 -5.75 9.70
N TYR A 305 -12.65 -5.01 8.64
CA TYR A 305 -12.06 -3.70 8.38
C TYR A 305 -12.22 -2.71 9.53
N THR A 306 -11.34 -1.72 9.62
CA THR A 306 -11.56 -0.54 10.49
C THR A 306 -12.88 0.15 10.15
N GLY A 307 -13.52 0.80 11.14
CA GLY A 307 -14.87 1.37 11.05
C GLY A 307 -15.99 0.35 11.21
N LEU A 308 -15.70 -0.81 11.83
CA LEU A 308 -16.68 -1.89 12.04
C LEU A 308 -17.81 -1.45 12.96
N LYS A 309 -17.51 -0.67 14.00
CA LYS A 309 -18.56 -0.11 14.86
C LYS A 309 -19.43 0.89 14.08
N GLU A 310 -18.83 1.72 13.23
CA GLU A 310 -19.58 2.68 12.39
C GLU A 310 -20.56 1.95 11.46
N ARG A 311 -20.14 0.84 10.85
CA ARG A 311 -21.01 -0.01 10.02
C ARG A 311 -22.13 -0.67 10.84
N LEU A 312 -21.82 -1.16 12.04
CA LEU A 312 -22.81 -1.74 12.95
C LEU A 312 -23.88 -0.70 13.32
N ASP A 313 -23.46 0.50 13.74
CA ASP A 313 -24.36 1.60 14.10
C ASP A 313 -25.27 1.98 12.91
N ALA A 314 -24.71 2.03 11.69
CA ALA A 314 -25.47 2.31 10.47
C ALA A 314 -26.53 1.24 10.17
N VAL A 315 -26.21 -0.04 10.37
CA VAL A 315 -27.15 -1.15 10.20
C VAL A 315 -28.24 -1.13 11.28
N GLN A 316 -27.90 -0.89 12.54
CA GLN A 316 -28.88 -0.75 13.62
C GLN A 316 -29.84 0.41 13.37
N ALA A 317 -29.33 1.56 12.90
CA ALA A 317 -30.15 2.69 12.51
C ALA A 317 -31.07 2.36 11.33
N PHE A 318 -30.58 1.61 10.33
CA PHE A 318 -31.39 1.16 9.19
C PHE A 318 -32.52 0.21 9.62
N ILE A 319 -32.24 -0.72 10.53
CA ILE A 319 -33.22 -1.67 11.08
C ILE A 319 -34.20 -0.96 12.04
N GLY A 320 -33.77 0.12 12.68
CA GLY A 320 -34.52 0.79 13.75
C GLY A 320 -34.45 0.03 15.08
N SER A 321 -33.35 -0.67 15.36
CA SER A 321 -33.17 -1.48 16.57
C SER A 321 -31.71 -1.62 16.98
N ASP A 322 -31.42 -1.44 18.28
CA ASP A 322 -30.08 -1.55 18.86
C ASP A 322 -29.76 -2.99 19.33
N LYS A 323 -29.95 -3.97 18.45
CA LYS A 323 -29.68 -5.38 18.76
C LYS A 323 -28.19 -5.61 19.03
N PRO A 324 -27.80 -6.39 20.05
CA PRO A 324 -26.39 -6.63 20.35
C PRO A 324 -25.71 -7.40 19.22
N LEU A 325 -24.46 -7.03 18.90
CA LEU A 325 -23.58 -7.86 18.07
C LEU A 325 -23.02 -8.99 18.93
N LYS A 326 -23.44 -10.23 18.66
CA LYS A 326 -23.06 -11.39 19.49
C LYS A 326 -21.89 -12.17 18.90
N TYR A 327 -21.85 -12.30 17.57
CA TYR A 327 -20.82 -13.07 16.88
C TYR A 327 -20.16 -12.25 15.77
N GLN A 328 -18.83 -12.34 15.69
CA GLN A 328 -18.02 -11.76 14.62
C GLN A 328 -17.24 -12.86 13.91
N ILE A 329 -17.60 -13.15 12.67
CA ILE A 329 -16.87 -14.07 11.81
C ILE A 329 -15.66 -13.32 11.23
N VAL A 330 -14.45 -13.76 11.59
CA VAL A 330 -13.21 -13.18 11.07
C VAL A 330 -12.82 -13.97 9.83
N THR A 331 -12.88 -13.31 8.67
CA THR A 331 -12.68 -13.95 7.37
C THR A 331 -11.28 -14.53 7.25
N HIS A 332 -10.25 -13.74 7.57
CA HIS A 332 -8.85 -14.15 7.58
C HIS A 332 -7.96 -13.16 8.35
N HIS A 333 -6.67 -13.48 8.49
CA HIS A 333 -5.70 -12.78 9.33
C HIS A 333 -5.02 -11.56 8.67
N HIS A 334 -5.38 -11.17 7.46
CA HIS A 334 -4.75 -10.01 6.82
C HIS A 334 -5.08 -8.74 7.60
N GLU A 335 -4.12 -7.81 7.67
CA GLU A 335 -4.16 -6.63 8.55
C GLU A 335 -5.43 -5.78 8.34
N ASP A 336 -5.84 -5.64 7.09
CA ASP A 336 -7.06 -4.95 6.68
C ASP A 336 -8.35 -5.68 7.09
N HIS A 337 -8.31 -6.99 7.33
CA HIS A 337 -9.46 -7.80 7.76
C HIS A 337 -9.55 -8.05 9.26
N ILE A 338 -8.54 -7.61 10.01
CA ILE A 338 -8.54 -7.65 11.48
C ILE A 338 -8.45 -6.26 12.13
N GLY A 339 -8.22 -5.21 11.34
CA GLY A 339 -7.99 -3.84 11.83
C GLY A 339 -9.18 -3.19 12.56
N GLY A 340 -10.40 -3.71 12.40
CA GLY A 340 -11.59 -3.24 13.13
C GLY A 340 -11.94 -4.07 14.35
N LEU A 341 -11.21 -5.14 14.66
CA LEU A 341 -11.60 -6.07 15.73
C LEU A 341 -11.49 -5.45 17.12
N LYS A 342 -10.55 -4.50 17.32
CA LYS A 342 -10.48 -3.68 18.53
C LYS A 342 -11.80 -2.97 18.84
N GLU A 343 -12.49 -2.46 17.82
CA GLU A 343 -13.72 -1.67 17.99
C GLU A 343 -14.89 -2.48 18.57
N VAL A 344 -14.89 -3.80 18.37
CA VAL A 344 -15.97 -4.70 18.80
C VAL A 344 -15.54 -5.66 19.91
N ALA A 345 -14.24 -5.78 20.19
CA ALA A 345 -13.71 -6.63 21.26
C ALA A 345 -14.28 -6.25 22.63
N ASP A 346 -14.36 -4.94 22.91
CA ASP A 346 -14.90 -4.39 24.17
C ASP A 346 -16.43 -4.54 24.29
N MET A 347 -17.13 -4.88 23.20
CA MET A 347 -18.58 -5.12 23.20
C MET A 347 -18.96 -6.53 23.70
N GLY A 348 -17.97 -7.37 24.04
CA GLY A 348 -18.21 -8.74 24.50
C GLY A 348 -18.54 -9.74 23.37
N VAL A 349 -18.25 -9.39 22.11
CA VAL A 349 -18.52 -10.26 20.94
C VAL A 349 -17.74 -11.58 21.01
N THR A 350 -18.34 -12.69 20.60
CA THR A 350 -17.61 -13.96 20.42
C THR A 350 -17.10 -14.03 18.97
N PHE A 351 -15.80 -14.26 18.80
CA PHE A 351 -15.18 -14.39 17.48
C PHE A 351 -15.33 -15.82 16.95
N ILE A 352 -15.78 -15.95 15.71
CA ILE A 352 -15.74 -17.20 14.95
C ILE A 352 -14.56 -17.11 13.99
N ALA A 353 -13.53 -17.94 14.18
CA ALA A 353 -12.27 -17.82 13.46
C ALA A 353 -11.62 -19.19 13.24
N ALA A 354 -10.75 -19.30 12.24
CA ALA A 354 -9.84 -20.44 12.12
C ALA A 354 -8.81 -20.41 13.26
N GLU A 355 -8.34 -21.57 13.70
CA GLU A 355 -7.39 -21.70 14.81
C GLU A 355 -6.12 -20.89 14.57
N ASP A 356 -5.57 -20.94 13.36
CA ASP A 356 -4.38 -20.19 12.93
C ASP A 356 -4.53 -18.67 13.10
N HIS A 357 -5.75 -18.13 13.12
CA HIS A 357 -5.99 -16.69 13.16
C HIS A 357 -6.08 -16.13 14.60
N ILE A 358 -6.19 -16.97 15.63
CA ILE A 358 -6.48 -16.54 17.01
C ILE A 358 -5.46 -15.51 17.51
N GLU A 359 -4.16 -15.80 17.38
CA GLU A 359 -3.12 -14.92 17.91
C GLU A 359 -3.05 -13.58 17.14
N ALA A 360 -3.31 -13.60 15.83
CA ALA A 360 -3.44 -12.38 15.04
C ALA A 360 -4.65 -11.53 15.51
N ILE A 361 -5.79 -12.18 15.79
CA ILE A 361 -6.98 -11.51 16.32
C ILE A 361 -6.72 -10.92 17.71
N LYS A 362 -6.10 -11.67 18.63
CA LYS A 362 -5.73 -11.18 19.97
C LYS A 362 -4.81 -9.96 19.86
N SER A 363 -3.80 -10.03 18.98
CA SER A 363 -2.89 -8.90 18.75
C SER A 363 -3.62 -7.67 18.20
N ALA A 364 -4.59 -7.84 17.31
CA ALA A 364 -5.34 -6.74 16.70
C ALA A 364 -6.43 -6.16 17.61
N ALA A 365 -6.96 -6.95 18.56
CA ALA A 365 -7.98 -6.51 19.49
C ALA A 365 -7.45 -5.49 20.51
N GLU A 366 -6.14 -5.48 20.78
CA GLU A 366 -5.47 -4.62 21.77
C GLU A 366 -6.13 -4.65 23.17
N THR A 367 -6.80 -5.74 23.49
CA THR A 367 -7.44 -6.04 24.78
C THR A 367 -7.30 -7.54 25.04
N GLU A 368 -7.29 -7.93 26.32
CA GLU A 368 -7.13 -9.33 26.68
C GLU A 368 -8.40 -10.10 26.31
N LEU A 369 -8.28 -11.06 25.38
CA LEU A 369 -9.36 -11.94 24.97
C LEU A 369 -9.11 -13.35 25.51
N SER A 370 -9.97 -13.78 26.44
CA SER A 370 -9.97 -15.13 26.97
C SER A 370 -10.41 -16.16 25.91
N GLU A 371 -10.01 -17.42 26.07
CA GLU A 371 -10.29 -18.50 25.10
C GLU A 371 -11.80 -18.74 24.86
N ASP A 372 -12.65 -18.48 25.85
CA ASP A 372 -14.11 -18.58 25.73
C ASP A 372 -14.73 -17.49 24.83
N ARG A 373 -13.94 -16.49 24.42
CA ARG A 373 -14.32 -15.51 23.38
C ARG A 373 -14.15 -16.05 21.97
N PHE A 374 -13.64 -17.27 21.79
CA PHE A 374 -13.41 -17.86 20.47
C PHE A 374 -14.23 -19.13 20.25
N ILE A 375 -14.85 -19.20 19.08
CA ILE A 375 -15.41 -20.42 18.51
C ILE A 375 -14.56 -20.79 17.30
N ILE A 376 -13.90 -21.94 17.37
CA ILE A 376 -13.07 -22.41 16.27
C ILE A 376 -13.95 -22.88 15.12
N ALA A 377 -13.83 -22.21 13.98
CA ALA A 377 -14.46 -22.63 12.75
C ALA A 377 -13.74 -23.88 12.22
N GLY A 378 -14.48 -24.98 12.11
CA GLY A 378 -14.02 -26.13 11.34
C GLY A 378 -14.15 -25.87 9.84
N LYS A 379 -13.82 -26.89 9.04
CA LYS A 379 -13.81 -26.77 7.57
C LYS A 379 -15.18 -26.43 6.97
N ASN A 380 -16.27 -26.86 7.62
CA ASN A 380 -17.64 -26.63 7.18
C ASN A 380 -18.58 -26.74 8.39
N ASN A 381 -19.03 -25.59 8.90
CA ASN A 381 -19.81 -25.51 10.14
C ASN A 381 -21.08 -24.67 9.93
N THR A 382 -22.10 -24.93 10.74
CA THR A 382 -23.34 -24.13 10.74
C THR A 382 -23.53 -23.45 12.09
N TYR A 383 -24.11 -22.26 12.06
CA TYR A 383 -24.36 -21.41 13.21
C TYR A 383 -25.78 -20.85 13.17
N ALA A 384 -26.26 -20.33 14.31
CA ALA A 384 -27.60 -19.75 14.45
C ALA A 384 -28.69 -20.67 13.88
N GLU A 385 -28.76 -21.91 14.36
CA GLU A 385 -29.77 -22.89 13.95
C GLU A 385 -29.81 -23.16 12.43
N GLY A 386 -28.67 -23.00 11.75
CA GLY A 386 -28.54 -23.25 10.30
C GLY A 386 -28.78 -22.02 9.42
N MET A 387 -29.00 -20.84 10.01
CA MET A 387 -29.10 -19.59 9.25
C MET A 387 -27.80 -19.21 8.54
N ILE A 388 -26.65 -19.61 9.10
CA ILE A 388 -25.33 -19.38 8.52
C ILE A 388 -24.59 -20.71 8.38
N GLN A 389 -23.97 -20.91 7.22
CA GLN A 389 -22.91 -21.87 7.00
C GLN A 389 -21.59 -21.10 6.83
N VAL A 390 -20.53 -21.49 7.54
CA VAL A 390 -19.18 -20.98 7.33
C VAL A 390 -18.31 -22.10 6.78
N VAL A 391 -17.67 -21.84 5.64
CA VAL A 391 -16.75 -22.78 4.99
C VAL A 391 -15.35 -22.19 4.96
N ASP A 392 -14.37 -23.03 5.22
CA ASP A 392 -12.96 -22.65 5.16
C ASP A 392 -12.36 -23.02 3.80
N ILE A 393 -11.94 -22.00 3.05
CA ILE A 393 -11.37 -22.14 1.72
C ILE A 393 -9.88 -21.78 1.76
N THR A 394 -9.05 -22.80 1.60
CA THR A 394 -7.63 -22.60 1.30
C THR A 394 -7.49 -22.03 -0.11
N SER A 395 -6.74 -20.95 -0.23
CA SER A 395 -6.45 -20.32 -1.51
C SER A 395 -4.99 -19.86 -1.58
N TRP A 396 -4.61 -19.27 -2.71
CA TRP A 396 -3.32 -18.58 -2.84
C TRP A 396 -3.24 -17.35 -1.93
N HIS A 397 -4.39 -16.78 -1.53
CA HIS A 397 -4.48 -15.55 -0.74
C HIS A 397 -4.13 -15.79 0.74
N ALA A 398 -4.75 -16.83 1.31
CA ALA A 398 -4.46 -17.32 2.66
C ALA A 398 -4.71 -18.83 2.77
N ASN A 399 -4.04 -19.48 3.71
CA ASN A 399 -4.21 -20.90 4.00
C ASN A 399 -5.61 -21.20 4.55
N HIS A 400 -6.19 -20.23 5.26
CA HIS A 400 -7.53 -20.28 5.82
C HIS A 400 -8.28 -19.01 5.42
N ASN A 401 -9.45 -19.19 4.81
CA ASN A 401 -10.36 -18.09 4.51
C ASN A 401 -11.78 -18.54 4.79
N LEU A 402 -12.36 -17.97 5.84
CA LEU A 402 -13.73 -18.21 6.21
C LEU A 402 -14.67 -17.43 5.31
N VAL A 403 -15.49 -18.17 4.58
CA VAL A 403 -16.53 -17.65 3.69
C VAL A 403 -17.88 -17.89 4.34
N THR A 404 -18.67 -16.83 4.47
CA THR A 404 -19.98 -16.88 5.12
C THR A 404 -21.05 -17.09 4.06
N TYR A 405 -21.81 -18.17 4.16
CA TYR A 405 -22.96 -18.47 3.31
C TYR A 405 -24.25 -18.42 4.13
N ILE A 406 -25.29 -17.83 3.56
CA ILE A 406 -26.63 -17.68 4.15
C ILE A 406 -27.59 -18.52 3.30
N PRO A 407 -27.85 -19.78 3.66
CA PRO A 407 -28.54 -20.72 2.77
C PRO A 407 -29.96 -20.32 2.40
N GLY A 408 -30.71 -19.75 3.35
CA GLY A 408 -32.10 -19.32 3.13
C GLY A 408 -32.23 -18.25 2.04
N GLU A 409 -31.20 -17.42 1.89
CA GLU A 409 -31.19 -16.27 0.97
C GLU A 409 -30.27 -16.45 -0.24
N LYS A 410 -29.54 -17.56 -0.27
CA LYS A 410 -28.51 -17.91 -1.27
C LYS A 410 -27.47 -16.80 -1.47
N ILE A 411 -27.04 -16.19 -0.36
CA ILE A 411 -26.03 -15.12 -0.35
C ILE A 411 -24.72 -15.66 0.21
N VAL A 412 -23.61 -15.40 -0.49
CA VAL A 412 -22.26 -15.58 0.02
C VAL A 412 -21.62 -14.22 0.30
N PHE A 413 -20.97 -14.10 1.44
CA PHE A 413 -19.96 -13.07 1.68
C PHE A 413 -18.59 -13.66 1.36
N SER A 414 -18.05 -13.28 0.21
CA SER A 414 -16.84 -13.85 -0.39
C SER A 414 -15.55 -13.31 0.22
N ALA A 415 -15.65 -12.25 1.03
CA ALA A 415 -14.52 -11.42 1.46
C ALA A 415 -13.69 -10.96 0.24
N ASP A 416 -12.51 -11.55 0.04
CA ASP A 416 -11.54 -11.17 -0.99
C ASP A 416 -11.56 -12.12 -2.20
N HIS A 417 -12.39 -13.17 -2.15
CA HIS A 417 -12.38 -14.20 -3.19
C HIS A 417 -13.07 -13.76 -4.48
N PHE A 418 -14.10 -12.90 -4.39
CA PHE A 418 -14.89 -12.54 -5.57
C PHE A 418 -15.60 -11.20 -5.37
N PHE A 419 -15.12 -10.17 -6.08
CA PHE A 419 -15.63 -8.81 -6.05
C PHE A 419 -15.25 -8.03 -7.32
N SER A 420 -15.87 -6.87 -7.53
CA SER A 420 -15.53 -5.93 -8.60
C SER A 420 -15.71 -4.49 -8.15
N PHE A 421 -14.82 -3.61 -8.58
CA PHE A 421 -14.97 -2.16 -8.43
C PHE A 421 -15.67 -1.52 -9.63
N ALA A 422 -15.86 -2.23 -10.75
CA ALA A 422 -16.57 -1.68 -11.89
C ALA A 422 -18.07 -1.59 -11.58
N GLU A 423 -18.76 -0.57 -12.09
CA GLU A 423 -20.22 -0.43 -11.94
C GLU A 423 -20.99 -1.58 -12.63
N THR A 424 -20.46 -2.08 -13.74
CA THR A 424 -21.09 -3.12 -14.57
C THR A 424 -20.07 -4.15 -15.06
N GLY A 425 -20.56 -5.25 -15.64
CA GLY A 425 -19.73 -6.34 -16.17
C GLY A 425 -19.19 -7.29 -15.10
N ALA A 426 -18.89 -8.51 -15.50
CA ALA A 426 -18.28 -9.52 -14.63
C ALA A 426 -16.77 -9.26 -14.49
N PRO A 427 -16.12 -9.68 -13.39
CA PRO A 427 -14.66 -9.77 -13.34
C PRO A 427 -14.11 -10.59 -14.50
N ASP A 428 -12.91 -10.24 -14.97
CA ASP A 428 -12.26 -10.99 -16.06
C ASP A 428 -12.07 -12.47 -15.69
N PRO A 429 -12.17 -13.41 -16.66
CA PRO A 429 -12.01 -14.82 -16.40
C PRO A 429 -10.68 -15.22 -15.77
N ALA A 430 -10.80 -16.06 -14.75
CA ALA A 430 -9.78 -16.21 -13.75
C ALA A 430 -9.70 -17.59 -13.06
N GLU A 431 -8.51 -18.22 -13.02
CA GLU A 431 -8.27 -19.50 -12.35
C GLU A 431 -8.69 -19.50 -10.87
N MET A 432 -8.53 -18.40 -10.11
CA MET A 432 -9.09 -18.38 -8.74
C MET A 432 -10.58 -18.45 -8.71
N TYR A 433 -11.27 -17.83 -9.64
CA TYR A 433 -12.72 -17.83 -9.58
C TYR A 433 -13.20 -19.24 -9.93
N ALA A 434 -12.45 -19.98 -10.77
CA ALA A 434 -12.63 -21.42 -10.92
C ALA A 434 -12.32 -22.21 -9.65
N GLN A 435 -11.19 -21.96 -8.97
CA GLN A 435 -10.84 -22.63 -7.72
C GLN A 435 -11.86 -22.34 -6.61
N PHE A 436 -12.27 -21.08 -6.47
CA PHE A 436 -13.28 -20.61 -5.53
C PHE A 436 -14.63 -21.23 -5.83
N LYS A 437 -15.09 -21.19 -7.10
CA LYS A 437 -16.33 -21.85 -7.50
C LYS A 437 -16.29 -23.36 -7.19
N ASN A 438 -15.21 -24.05 -7.54
CA ASN A 438 -15.05 -25.48 -7.28
C ASN A 438 -15.05 -25.78 -5.78
N ALA A 439 -14.46 -24.91 -4.95
CA ALA A 439 -14.50 -25.04 -3.50
C ALA A 439 -15.93 -24.88 -2.97
N LEU A 440 -16.67 -23.87 -3.43
CA LEU A 440 -18.08 -23.68 -3.07
C LEU A 440 -18.93 -24.90 -3.46
N ASP A 441 -18.78 -25.40 -4.70
CA ASP A 441 -19.46 -26.60 -5.18
C ASP A 441 -19.14 -27.81 -4.28
N GLY A 442 -17.86 -27.98 -3.90
CA GLY A 442 -17.40 -29.06 -3.02
C GLY A 442 -17.97 -29.01 -1.60
N PHE A 443 -18.35 -27.83 -1.11
CA PHE A 443 -19.04 -27.64 0.17
C PHE A 443 -20.57 -27.63 0.06
N GLY A 444 -21.12 -27.80 -1.15
CA GLY A 444 -22.56 -27.77 -1.40
C GLY A 444 -23.18 -26.37 -1.28
N VAL A 445 -22.39 -25.31 -1.49
CA VAL A 445 -22.87 -23.92 -1.42
C VAL A 445 -23.59 -23.55 -2.72
N ASP A 446 -24.91 -23.34 -2.63
CA ASP A 446 -25.77 -22.97 -3.76
C ASP A 446 -26.12 -21.47 -3.76
N ALA A 447 -25.15 -20.63 -4.12
CA ALA A 447 -25.28 -19.17 -4.04
C ALA A 447 -25.77 -18.51 -5.34
N ASP A 448 -26.65 -17.51 -5.20
CA ASP A 448 -27.10 -16.65 -6.30
C ASP A 448 -26.43 -15.28 -6.29
N ARG A 449 -26.03 -14.80 -5.11
CA ARG A 449 -25.49 -13.45 -4.88
C ARG A 449 -24.22 -13.49 -4.03
N PHE A 450 -23.29 -12.60 -4.36
CA PHE A 450 -21.98 -12.50 -3.73
C PHE A 450 -21.73 -11.07 -3.25
N ALA A 451 -21.75 -10.87 -1.94
CA ALA A 451 -21.28 -9.68 -1.26
C ALA A 451 -19.79 -9.83 -0.93
N ALA A 452 -19.07 -8.72 -0.78
CA ALA A 452 -17.62 -8.74 -0.57
C ALA A 452 -17.18 -7.72 0.48
N ALA A 453 -15.94 -7.87 0.97
CA ALA A 453 -15.34 -6.91 1.91
C ALA A 453 -14.84 -5.65 1.18
N HIS A 454 -14.31 -5.81 -0.04
CA HIS A 454 -13.68 -4.71 -0.80
C HIS A 454 -14.64 -3.91 -1.67
N SER A 455 -15.92 -4.26 -1.76
CA SER A 455 -16.82 -3.62 -2.71
C SER A 455 -18.25 -3.68 -2.23
N GLY A 456 -18.97 -2.56 -2.40
CA GLY A 456 -20.42 -2.47 -2.22
C GLY A 456 -21.22 -3.17 -3.32
N ARG A 457 -20.58 -3.56 -4.43
CA ARG A 457 -21.28 -4.20 -5.54
C ARG A 457 -21.58 -5.67 -5.24
N ILE A 458 -22.84 -6.06 -5.38
CA ILE A 458 -23.27 -7.45 -5.29
C ILE A 458 -23.13 -8.13 -6.65
N LEU A 459 -22.28 -9.16 -6.73
CA LEU A 459 -22.12 -9.96 -7.95
C LEU A 459 -23.09 -11.14 -7.97
N THR A 460 -23.33 -11.69 -9.15
CA THR A 460 -24.29 -12.77 -9.40
C THR A 460 -23.61 -14.11 -9.65
N ARG A 461 -24.39 -15.19 -9.59
CA ARG A 461 -23.98 -16.52 -10.07
C ARG A 461 -23.50 -16.50 -11.53
N GLU A 462 -24.11 -15.67 -12.37
CA GLU A 462 -23.71 -15.55 -13.77
C GLU A 462 -22.34 -14.88 -13.90
N ASP A 463 -22.07 -13.84 -13.11
CA ASP A 463 -20.74 -13.24 -13.02
C ASP A 463 -19.71 -14.30 -12.60
N LEU A 464 -19.97 -15.08 -11.54
CA LEU A 464 -19.04 -16.12 -11.11
C LEU A 464 -18.81 -17.16 -12.21
N LYS A 465 -19.87 -17.60 -12.90
CA LYS A 465 -19.76 -18.55 -14.01
C LYS A 465 -18.95 -17.98 -15.17
N HIS A 466 -19.18 -16.73 -15.53
CA HIS A 466 -18.40 -16.04 -16.56
C HIS A 466 -16.93 -16.02 -16.15
N SER A 467 -16.64 -15.53 -14.95
CA SER A 467 -15.28 -15.35 -14.46
C SER A 467 -14.59 -16.69 -14.16
N SER A 468 -15.31 -17.81 -14.05
CA SER A 468 -14.73 -19.12 -13.73
C SER A 468 -14.54 -20.07 -14.92
N THR A 469 -14.92 -19.69 -16.16
CA THR A 469 -14.97 -20.64 -17.30
C THR A 469 -13.86 -20.47 -18.35
N GLY A 470 -13.10 -19.36 -18.29
CA GLY A 470 -11.90 -19.14 -19.11
C GLY A 470 -12.17 -18.58 -20.51
N PRO A 471 -11.11 -18.40 -21.34
CA PRO A 471 -9.73 -18.83 -21.11
C PRO A 471 -9.03 -17.99 -20.03
N PHE A 472 -8.35 -18.66 -19.09
CA PHE A 472 -7.47 -18.00 -18.13
C PHE A 472 -6.18 -17.63 -18.84
N LYS A 473 -5.95 -16.33 -19.06
CA LYS A 473 -4.71 -15.84 -19.67
C LYS A 473 -3.76 -15.46 -18.55
N GLY A 474 -2.61 -16.14 -18.45
CA GLY A 474 -1.51 -15.61 -17.65
C GLY A 474 -1.11 -14.25 -18.22
N LEU A 475 -0.92 -13.24 -17.37
CA LEU A 475 -0.53 -11.91 -17.83
C LEU A 475 0.92 -11.94 -18.31
N PRO A 476 1.19 -11.89 -19.62
CA PRO A 476 2.56 -11.82 -20.10
C PRO A 476 3.14 -10.46 -19.71
N CYS A 477 4.48 -10.40 -19.69
CA CYS A 477 5.19 -9.14 -19.76
C CYS A 477 4.61 -8.29 -20.91
N PRO A 478 4.09 -7.07 -20.63
CA PRO A 478 3.50 -6.22 -21.67
C PRO A 478 4.44 -6.04 -22.86
N LYS A 479 3.84 -5.84 -24.03
CA LYS A 479 4.60 -5.56 -25.25
C LYS A 479 5.51 -4.36 -25.00
N ASP A 480 6.77 -4.46 -25.46
CA ASP A 480 7.83 -3.45 -25.33
C ASP A 480 8.43 -3.28 -23.92
N TRP A 481 8.08 -4.12 -22.94
CA TRP A 481 8.71 -4.15 -21.63
C TRP A 481 9.88 -5.15 -21.57
N ASP A 482 11.00 -4.83 -22.20
CA ASP A 482 12.19 -5.72 -22.24
C ASP A 482 12.77 -6.08 -20.85
N PHE A 483 12.55 -5.26 -19.82
CA PHE A 483 13.03 -5.50 -18.45
C PHE A 483 12.35 -6.70 -17.76
N CYS A 484 11.15 -7.11 -18.20
CA CYS A 484 10.46 -8.26 -17.63
C CYS A 484 10.57 -9.55 -18.43
N GLN A 485 11.16 -9.51 -19.62
CA GLN A 485 11.36 -10.68 -20.49
C GLN A 485 12.58 -11.53 -20.11
N LYS A 486 13.49 -10.99 -19.27
CA LYS A 486 14.74 -11.65 -18.85
C LYS A 486 14.61 -12.45 -17.58
#